data_AF-A0AAX2FME9-F1
#
_entry.id   AF-A0AAX2FME9-F1
#
_cell.length_a   1.000
_cell.length_b   1.000
_cell.length_c   1.000
_cell.angle_alpha   90.00
_cell.angle_beta   90.00
_cell.angle_gamma   90.00
#
_symmetry.space_group_name_H-M   'P 1'
#
loop_
_entity.id
_entity.type
_entity.pdbx_description
1 polymer ?
#
loop_
_entity_poly.entity_id
_entity_poly.type
_entity_poly.pdbx_seq_one_letter_code
_entity_poly.pdbx_strand_id
1 'polypeptide(L)'
;MNQDPILQKEINKGENMSYDSSFRTAYEAREKLLLDEQAKLAHAEQEGMEKGIEQGKMQIIRGMYEVGVPLETIAKASKLSVKEIERILNLK
;
A
#
# COMPACT_ATOMS: atom_id res chain seq x y z
N MET A 1 10.47 -23.45 55.43
CA MET A 1 9.60 -22.38 54.91
C MET A 1 8.51 -23.06 54.11
N ASN A 2 7.35 -23.33 54.71
CA ASN A 2 6.24 -23.97 54.02
C ASN A 2 5.39 -22.85 53.42
N GLN A 3 5.49 -22.66 52.10
CA GLN A 3 4.57 -21.76 51.40
C GLN A 3 3.16 -22.34 51.50
N ASP A 4 2.22 -21.53 51.95
CA ASP A 4 0.84 -21.93 52.18
C ASP A 4 0.26 -22.49 50.86
N PRO A 5 -0.26 -23.73 50.82
CA PRO A 5 -0.67 -24.39 49.58
C PRO A 5 -1.76 -23.64 48.81
N ILE A 6 -2.54 -22.80 49.50
CA ILE A 6 -3.53 -21.91 48.89
C ILE A 6 -2.85 -20.79 48.10
N LEU A 7 -1.79 -20.19 48.66
CA LEU A 7 -1.02 -19.12 48.03
C LEU A 7 -0.29 -19.62 46.78
N GLN A 8 0.29 -20.83 46.83
CA GLN A 8 0.94 -21.44 45.69
C GLN A 8 -0.04 -21.70 44.52
N LYS A 9 -1.27 -22.11 44.85
CA LYS A 9 -2.32 -22.37 43.85
C LYS A 9 -2.79 -21.10 43.17
N GLU A 10 -2.91 -20.00 43.91
CA GLU A 10 -3.26 -18.68 43.36
C GLU A 10 -2.15 -18.13 42.45
N ILE A 11 -0.88 -18.26 42.85
CA ILE A 11 0.29 -17.85 42.04
C ILE A 11 0.34 -18.61 40.72
N ASN A 12 0.27 -19.95 40.76
CA ASN A 12 0.30 -20.78 39.55
C ASN A 12 -0.89 -20.50 38.62
N LYS A 13 -2.08 -20.21 39.18
CA LYS A 13 -3.27 -19.88 38.39
C LYS A 13 -3.12 -18.50 37.72
N GLY A 14 -2.57 -17.52 38.42
CA GLY A 14 -2.25 -16.20 37.88
C GLY A 14 -1.18 -16.24 36.79
N GLU A 15 -0.10 -17.01 36.99
CA GLU A 15 0.95 -17.22 35.99
C GLU A 15 0.41 -17.90 34.73
N ASN A 16 -0.46 -18.91 34.85
CA ASN A 16 -1.10 -19.56 33.70
C ASN A 16 -2.01 -18.59 32.91
N MET A 17 -2.79 -17.74 33.60
CA MET A 17 -3.61 -16.72 32.93
C MET A 17 -2.77 -15.61 32.31
N SER A 18 -1.66 -15.22 32.95
CA SER A 18 -0.73 -14.21 32.43
C SER A 18 0.02 -14.74 31.22
N TYR A 19 0.43 -16.01 31.22
CA TYR A 19 1.05 -16.67 30.09
C TYR A 19 0.10 -16.75 28.89
N ASP A 20 -1.17 -17.14 29.12
CA ASP A 20 -2.19 -17.20 28.07
C ASP A 20 -2.54 -15.80 27.51
N SER A 21 -2.72 -14.80 28.38
CA SER A 21 -3.01 -13.42 27.99
C SER A 21 -1.83 -12.74 27.28
N SER A 22 -0.60 -12.89 27.78
CA SER A 22 0.58 -12.26 27.19
C SER A 22 0.95 -12.89 25.85
N PHE A 23 0.79 -14.21 25.71
CA PHE A 23 0.97 -14.90 24.44
C PHE A 23 -0.04 -14.42 23.40
N ARG A 24 -1.31 -14.28 23.80
CA ARG A 24 -2.36 -13.74 22.93
C ARG A 24 -2.05 -12.32 22.47
N THR A 25 -1.66 -11.43 23.39
CA THR A 25 -1.30 -10.05 23.04
C THR A 25 -0.09 -9.99 22.11
N ALA A 26 0.95 -10.81 22.36
CA ALA A 26 2.13 -10.87 21.51
C ALA A 26 1.80 -11.42 20.11
N TYR A 27 0.91 -12.41 20.03
CA TYR A 27 0.43 -12.96 18.77
C TYR A 27 -0.39 -11.93 17.98
N GLU A 28 -1.36 -11.28 18.63
CA GLU A 28 -2.20 -10.23 18.02
C GLU A 28 -1.34 -9.05 17.53
N ALA A 29 -0.33 -8.64 18.30
CA ALA A 29 0.60 -7.59 17.89
C ALA A 29 1.43 -7.99 16.66
N ARG A 30 1.90 -9.24 16.60
CA ARG A 30 2.63 -9.77 15.44
C ARG A 30 1.73 -9.88 14.21
N GLU A 31 0.51 -10.38 14.38
CA GLU A 31 -0.47 -10.47 13.31
C GLU A 31 -0.79 -9.09 12.75
N LYS A 32 -0.99 -8.10 13.62
CA LYS A 32 -1.18 -6.70 13.22
C LYS A 32 0.03 -6.16 12.43
N LEU A 33 1.25 -6.42 12.88
CA LEU A 33 2.46 -5.99 12.15
C LEU A 33 2.51 -6.59 10.75
N LEU A 34 2.20 -7.89 10.61
CA LEU A 34 2.16 -8.56 9.32
C LEU A 34 1.08 -7.96 8.40
N LEU A 35 -0.10 -7.65 8.93
CA LEU A 35 -1.17 -6.99 8.18
C LEU A 35 -0.77 -5.59 7.75
N ASP A 36 -0.14 -4.80 8.63
CA ASP A 36 0.35 -3.46 8.32
C ASP A 36 1.44 -3.52 7.23
N GLU A 37 2.33 -4.51 7.26
CA GLU A 37 3.34 -4.75 6.22
C GLU A 37 2.71 -5.13 4.88
N GLN A 38 1.75 -6.06 4.87
CA GLN A 38 1.02 -6.44 3.67
C GLN A 38 0.25 -5.25 3.07
N ALA A 39 -0.38 -4.43 3.91
CA ALA A 39 -1.08 -3.23 3.47
C ALA A 39 -0.12 -2.23 2.83
N LYS A 40 1.07 -2.02 3.39
CA LYS A 40 2.10 -1.15 2.80
C LYS A 40 2.56 -1.66 1.44
N LEU A 41 2.78 -2.96 1.30
CA LEU A 41 3.19 -3.57 0.03
C LEU A 41 2.09 -3.43 -1.03
N ALA A 42 0.85 -3.80 -0.69
CA ALA A 42 -0.29 -3.67 -1.61
C ALA A 42 -0.49 -2.21 -2.07
N HIS A 43 -0.34 -1.26 -1.16
CA HIS A 43 -0.41 0.16 -1.48
C HIS A 43 0.73 0.59 -2.43
N ALA A 44 1.96 0.16 -2.16
CA ALA A 44 3.11 0.45 -3.03
C ALA A 44 2.96 -0.15 -4.44
N GLU A 45 2.43 -1.38 -4.54
CA GLU A 45 2.14 -2.02 -5.82
C GLU A 45 1.05 -1.27 -6.59
N GLN A 46 -0.04 -0.88 -5.92
CA GLN A 46 -1.11 -0.11 -6.54
C GLN A 46 -0.61 1.24 -7.06
N GLU A 47 0.10 2.01 -6.22
CA GLU A 47 0.69 3.28 -6.65
C GLU A 47 1.67 3.08 -7.83
N GLY A 48 2.49 2.03 -7.77
CA GLY A 48 3.44 1.70 -8.83
C GLY A 48 2.74 1.43 -10.16
N MET A 49 1.64 0.67 -10.13
CA MET A 49 0.83 0.37 -11.30
C MET A 49 0.16 1.63 -11.86
N GLU A 50 -0.45 2.45 -11.00
CA GLU A 50 -1.10 3.70 -11.41
C GLU A 50 -0.09 4.65 -12.08
N LYS A 51 1.07 4.88 -11.45
CA LYS A 51 2.17 5.68 -12.02
C LYS A 51 2.67 5.11 -13.35
N GLY A 52 2.81 3.78 -13.45
CA GLY A 52 3.23 3.12 -14.68
C GLY A 52 2.25 3.33 -15.84
N ILE A 53 0.94 3.21 -15.57
CA ILE A 53 -0.11 3.47 -16.56
C ILE A 53 -0.08 4.93 -17.02
N GLU A 54 0.05 5.89 -16.10
CA GLU A 54 0.13 7.31 -16.44
C GLU A 54 1.37 7.63 -17.29
N GLN A 55 2.53 7.13 -16.90
CA GLN A 55 3.78 7.29 -17.66
C GLN A 55 3.67 6.69 -19.07
N GLY A 56 3.08 5.50 -19.20
CA GLY A 56 2.84 4.86 -20.49
C GLY A 56 1.94 5.70 -21.41
N LYS A 57 0.86 6.28 -20.87
CA LYS A 57 0.00 7.21 -21.63
C LYS A 57 0.77 8.43 -22.11
N MET A 58 1.60 9.04 -21.26
CA MET A 58 2.43 10.20 -21.64
C MET A 58 3.45 9.85 -22.73
N GLN A 59 4.08 8.67 -22.66
CA GLN A 59 5.01 8.20 -23.68
C GLN A 59 4.32 8.01 -25.04
N ILE A 60 3.12 7.41 -25.06
CA ILE A 60 2.34 7.25 -26.30
C ILE A 60 1.99 8.62 -26.90
N ILE A 61 1.52 9.57 -26.08
CA ILE A 61 1.21 10.93 -26.53
C ILE A 61 2.43 11.61 -27.16
N ARG A 62 3.61 11.50 -26.53
CA ARG A 62 4.87 12.02 -27.07
C ARG A 62 5.24 11.36 -28.39
N GLY A 63 5.20 10.03 -28.46
CA GLY A 63 5.50 9.29 -29.68
C GLY A 63 4.57 9.66 -30.83
N MET A 64 3.25 9.82 -30.57
CA MET A 64 2.29 10.27 -31.58
C MET A 64 2.62 11.67 -32.10
N TYR A 65 3.01 12.58 -31.22
CA TYR A 65 3.42 13.93 -31.61
C TYR A 65 4.72 13.93 -32.44
N GLU A 66 5.71 13.14 -32.03
CA GLU A 66 7.01 13.01 -32.73
C GLU A 66 6.86 12.47 -34.16
N VAL A 67 5.90 11.57 -34.40
CA VAL A 67 5.61 11.05 -35.75
C VAL A 67 4.66 11.96 -36.56
N GLY A 68 4.35 13.15 -36.04
CA GLY A 68 3.60 14.19 -36.76
C GLY A 68 2.07 14.04 -36.70
N VAL A 69 1.52 13.27 -35.76
CA VAL A 69 0.06 13.22 -35.57
C VAL A 69 -0.43 14.58 -35.04
N PRO A 70 -1.48 15.18 -35.65
CA PRO A 70 -2.02 16.44 -35.17
C PRO A 70 -2.53 16.39 -33.72
N LEU A 71 -2.30 17.46 -32.96
CA LEU A 71 -2.69 17.56 -31.54
C LEU A 71 -4.18 17.27 -31.31
N GLU A 72 -5.05 17.72 -32.21
CA GLU A 72 -6.50 17.49 -32.16
C GLU A 72 -6.86 16.00 -32.24
N THR A 73 -6.11 15.24 -33.04
CA THR A 73 -6.31 13.80 -33.20
C THR A 73 -5.79 13.05 -31.98
N ILE A 74 -4.63 13.45 -31.44
CA ILE A 74 -4.08 12.89 -30.20
C ILE A 74 -5.03 13.14 -29.03
N ALA A 75 -5.57 14.36 -28.91
CA ALA A 75 -6.56 14.75 -27.91
C ALA A 75 -7.81 13.86 -27.99
N LYS A 76 -8.37 13.70 -29.20
CA LYS A 76 -9.54 12.83 -29.43
C LYS A 76 -9.26 11.36 -29.09
N ALA A 77 -8.11 10.82 -29.50
CA ALA A 77 -7.74 9.43 -29.23
C ALA A 77 -7.47 9.16 -27.75
N SER A 78 -6.82 10.11 -27.07
CA SER A 78 -6.47 10.02 -25.64
C SER A 78 -7.61 10.42 -24.71
N LYS A 79 -8.73 10.96 -25.26
CA LYS A 79 -9.85 11.55 -24.51
C LYS A 79 -9.40 12.68 -23.58
N LEU A 80 -8.42 13.46 -24.02
CA LEU A 80 -7.88 14.63 -23.32
C LEU A 80 -8.19 15.88 -24.13
N SER A 81 -8.18 17.03 -23.48
CA SER A 81 -8.23 18.32 -24.17
C SER A 81 -6.88 18.63 -24.83
N VAL A 82 -6.89 19.45 -25.88
CA VAL A 82 -5.65 19.92 -26.54
C VAL A 82 -4.72 20.61 -25.53
N LYS A 83 -5.29 21.40 -24.60
CA LYS A 83 -4.53 22.05 -23.51
C LYS A 83 -3.81 21.06 -22.59
N GLU A 84 -4.41 19.91 -22.32
CA GLU A 84 -3.76 18.87 -21.50
C GLU A 84 -2.63 18.19 -22.28
N ILE A 85 -2.84 17.93 -23.56
CA ILE A 85 -1.78 17.42 -24.45
C ILE A 85 -0.61 18.41 -24.53
N GLU A 86 -0.88 19.70 -24.69
CA GLU A 86 0.14 20.77 -24.69
C GLU A 86 0.94 20.76 -23.38
N ARG A 87 0.28 20.65 -22.22
CA ARG A 87 0.98 20.51 -20.92
C ARG A 87 1.85 19.26 -20.85
N ILE A 88 1.38 18.11 -21.31
CA ILE A 88 2.13 16.84 -21.31
C ILE A 88 3.39 16.93 -22.20
N LEU A 89 3.26 17.64 -23.31
CA LEU A 89 4.32 17.89 -24.29
C LEU A 89 5.20 19.10 -23.93
N ASN A 90 4.89 19.83 -22.85
CA ASN A 90 5.51 21.10 -22.48
C ASN A 90 5.51 22.13 -23.63
N LEU A 91 4.46 22.14 -24.43
CA LEU A 91 4.19 23.16 -25.43
C LEU A 91 3.50 24.33 -24.71
N LYS A 92 4.02 25.55 -24.93
CA LYS A 92 3.62 26.78 -24.21
C LYS A 92 2.14 27.09 -24.31
#